data_AF-A0A4R1SE28-F1
#
_entry.id   AF-A0A4R1SE28-F1
#
_cell.length_a   1.000
_cell.length_b   1.000
_cell.length_c   1.000
_cell.angle_alpha   90.00
_cell.angle_beta   90.00
_cell.angle_gamma   90.00
#
_symmetry.space_group_name_H-M   'P 1'
#
loop_
_entity.id
_entity.type
_entity.pdbx_description
1 polymer ?
#
loop_
_entity_poly.entity_id
_entity_poly.type
_entity_poly.pdbx_seq_one_letter_code
_entity_poly.pdbx_strand_id
1 'polypeptide(L)'
;MNKNYSIAEQLNRAGLMLAGLSAHAERLARRGIDREFIARLESRYRQLEEYHSEQQACKARWMEQTELRRGVQAEVDALCREARKMVKVELPPESWREFGITDRF
;
A
#
# COMPACT_ATOMS: atom_id res chain seq x y z
N MET A 1 7.84 -13.73 25.31
CA MET A 1 7.76 -14.02 23.86
C MET A 1 6.62 -13.19 23.28
N ASN A 2 6.91 -12.04 22.68
CA ASN A 2 5.90 -11.28 21.93
C ASN A 2 5.72 -11.98 20.57
N LYS A 3 4.62 -12.72 20.41
CA LYS A 3 4.21 -13.20 19.09
C LYS A 3 3.82 -11.96 18.26
N ASN A 4 4.57 -11.66 17.21
CA ASN A 4 4.20 -10.65 16.22
C ASN A 4 3.04 -11.20 15.37
N TYR A 5 1.81 -11.03 15.87
CA TYR A 5 0.61 -11.35 15.10
C TYR A 5 0.43 -10.34 13.96
N SER A 6 -0.08 -10.80 12.82
CA SER A 6 -0.54 -9.89 11.76
C SER A 6 -1.63 -8.96 12.26
N ILE A 7 -1.79 -7.78 11.65
CA ILE A 7 -2.83 -6.81 12.07
C ILE A 7 -4.24 -7.44 12.00
N ALA A 8 -4.50 -8.28 10.99
CA ALA A 8 -5.77 -9.00 10.87
C ALA A 8 -6.02 -9.96 12.05
N GLU A 9 -5.00 -10.70 12.49
CA GLU A 9 -5.11 -11.57 13.67
C GLU A 9 -5.28 -10.78 14.96
N GLN A 10 -4.62 -9.62 15.07
CA GLN A 10 -4.79 -8.72 16.23
C GLN A 10 -6.21 -8.17 16.30
N LEU A 11 -6.76 -7.70 15.17
CA LEU A 11 -8.15 -7.25 15.07
C LEU A 11 -9.11 -8.38 15.43
N ASN A 12 -8.97 -9.57 14.85
CA ASN A 12 -9.85 -10.70 15.15
C ASN A 12 -9.87 -11.03 16.65
N ARG A 13 -8.69 -11.07 17.30
CA ARG A 13 -8.59 -11.33 18.74
C ARG A 13 -9.18 -10.21 19.58
N ALA A 14 -8.95 -8.96 19.21
CA ALA A 14 -9.50 -7.81 19.89
C ALA A 14 -11.04 -7.76 19.77
N GLY A 15 -11.59 -8.13 18.62
CA GLY A 15 -13.03 -8.28 18.41
C GLY A 15 -13.63 -9.38 19.28
N LEU A 16 -13.00 -10.56 19.35
CA LEU A 16 -13.41 -11.64 20.26
C LEU A 16 -13.36 -11.21 21.73
N MET A 17 -12.31 -10.47 22.12
CA MET A 17 -12.18 -9.93 23.47
C MET A 17 -13.31 -8.94 23.78
N LEU A 18 -13.59 -7.98 22.89
CA LEU A 18 -14.67 -7.02 23.05
C LEU A 18 -16.03 -7.71 23.18
N ALA A 19 -16.31 -8.72 22.35
CA ALA A 19 -17.54 -9.49 22.43
C ALA A 19 -17.69 -10.17 23.81
N GLY A 20 -16.62 -10.80 24.31
CA GLY A 20 -16.61 -11.43 25.64
C GLY A 20 -16.75 -10.43 26.80
N LEU A 21 -16.08 -9.28 26.70
CA LEU A 21 -16.19 -8.20 27.70
C LEU A 21 -17.61 -7.64 27.77
N SER A 22 -18.24 -7.41 26.61
CA SER A 22 -19.62 -6.92 26.53
C SER A 22 -20.63 -7.94 27.06
N ALA A 23 -20.46 -9.22 26.73
CA ALA A 23 -21.34 -10.30 27.20
C ALA A 23 -21.28 -10.53 28.72
N HIS A 24 -20.18 -10.18 29.37
CA HIS A 24 -19.96 -10.36 30.80
C HIS A 24 -19.74 -9.05 31.57
N ALA A 25 -20.20 -7.92 31.01
CA ALA A 25 -19.91 -6.58 31.50
C ALA A 25 -20.28 -6.38 32.98
N GLU A 26 -21.43 -6.88 33.44
CA GLU A 26 -21.86 -6.75 34.84
C GLU A 26 -20.95 -7.48 35.82
N ARG A 27 -20.42 -8.64 35.43
CA ARG A 27 -19.54 -9.46 36.26
C ARG A 27 -18.14 -8.86 36.33
N LEU A 28 -17.68 -8.30 35.22
CA LEU A 28 -16.36 -7.71 35.06
C LEU A 28 -16.28 -6.28 35.63
N ALA A 29 -17.41 -5.56 35.68
CA ALA A 29 -17.51 -4.27 36.38
C ALA A 29 -17.10 -4.40 37.85
N ARG A 30 -17.43 -5.52 38.51
CA ARG A 30 -16.99 -5.82 39.89
C ARG A 30 -15.47 -5.94 40.06
N ARG A 31 -14.74 -6.08 38.95
CA ARG A 31 -13.27 -6.20 38.88
C ARG A 31 -12.61 -4.95 38.28
N GLY A 32 -13.37 -3.88 38.07
CA GLY A 32 -12.84 -2.61 37.55
C GLY A 32 -12.75 -2.53 36.02
N ILE A 33 -13.31 -3.50 35.29
CA ILE A 33 -13.54 -3.34 33.84
C ILE A 33 -14.95 -2.80 33.68
N ASP A 34 -15.06 -1.48 33.74
CA ASP A 34 -16.31 -0.76 33.61
C ASP A 34 -16.69 -0.52 32.13
N ARG A 35 -17.86 0.10 31.94
CA ARG A 35 -18.35 0.45 30.61
C ARG A 35 -17.46 1.46 29.90
N GLU A 36 -16.77 2.33 30.64
CA GLU A 36 -15.87 3.33 30.04
C GLU A 36 -14.64 2.65 29.42
N PHE A 37 -14.07 1.66 30.11
CA PHE A 37 -12.99 0.85 29.58
C PHE A 37 -13.40 0.13 28.29
N ILE A 38 -14.57 -0.51 28.29
CA ILE A 38 -15.09 -1.24 27.12
C ILE A 38 -15.30 -0.27 25.95
N ALA A 39 -15.93 0.88 26.19
CA ALA A 39 -16.16 1.90 25.18
C ALA A 39 -14.84 2.46 24.60
N ARG A 40 -13.84 2.67 25.46
CA ARG A 40 -12.51 3.10 25.01
C ARG A 40 -11.82 2.05 24.15
N LEU A 41 -11.88 0.78 24.56
CA LEU A 41 -11.31 -0.32 23.79
C LEU A 41 -12.01 -0.46 22.44
N GLU A 42 -13.34 -0.36 22.41
CA GLU A 42 -14.14 -0.42 21.19
C GLU A 42 -13.81 0.74 20.24
N SER A 43 -13.68 1.95 20.75
CA SER A 43 -13.26 3.12 19.96
C SER A 43 -11.88 2.91 19.31
N ARG A 44 -10.91 2.39 20.07
CA ARG A 44 -9.57 2.10 19.54
C ARG A 44 -9.55 0.94 18.56
N TYR A 45 -10.37 -0.09 18.80
CA TYR A 45 -10.56 -1.20 17.88
C TYR A 45 -11.06 -0.70 16.51
N ARG A 46 -12.12 0.11 16.50
CA ARG A 46 -12.67 0.67 15.25
C ARG A 46 -11.67 1.55 14.51
N GLN A 47 -10.94 2.41 15.22
CA GLN A 47 -9.87 3.22 14.62
C GLN A 47 -8.79 2.34 13.97
N LEU A 48 -8.37 1.26 14.63
CA LEU A 48 -7.37 0.36 14.08
C LEU A 48 -7.90 -0.37 12.82
N GLU A 49 -9.16 -0.79 12.84
CA GLU A 49 -9.83 -1.43 11.70
C GLU A 49 -9.91 -0.48 10.49
N GLU A 50 -10.31 0.77 10.73
CA GLU A 50 -10.36 1.83 9.72
C GLU A 50 -8.98 2.10 9.11
N TYR A 51 -7.96 2.37 9.94
CA TYR A 51 -6.60 2.63 9.45
C TYR A 51 -6.02 1.43 8.70
N HIS A 52 -6.34 0.20 9.11
CA HIS A 52 -5.89 -0.98 8.38
C HIS A 52 -6.57 -1.08 7.01
N SER A 53 -7.88 -0.84 6.93
CA SER A 53 -8.63 -0.83 5.68
C SER A 53 -8.09 0.23 4.71
N GLU A 54 -7.88 1.45 5.20
CA GLU A 54 -7.30 2.55 4.43
C GLU A 54 -5.89 2.20 3.91
N GLN A 55 -5.06 1.57 4.74
CA GLN A 55 -3.74 1.12 4.34
C GLN A 55 -3.81 0.12 3.18
N GLN A 56 -4.73 -0.85 3.24
CA GLN A 56 -4.89 -1.83 2.16
C GLN A 56 -5.39 -1.17 0.87
N ALA A 57 -6.35 -0.23 0.98
CA ALA A 57 -6.84 0.53 -0.16
C ALA A 57 -5.71 1.36 -0.80
N CYS A 58 -4.87 2.02 0.01
CA CYS A 58 -3.72 2.78 -0.47
C CYS A 58 -2.70 1.88 -1.19
N LYS A 59 -2.41 0.69 -0.64
CA LYS A 59 -1.55 -0.30 -1.29
C LYS A 59 -2.12 -0.75 -2.64
N ALA A 60 -3.41 -1.03 -2.72
CA ALA A 60 -4.08 -1.41 -3.96
C ALA A 60 -3.91 -0.32 -5.03
N ARG A 61 -4.24 0.94 -4.70
CA ARG A 61 -4.08 2.09 -5.61
C ARG A 61 -2.63 2.28 -6.03
N TRP A 62 -1.67 2.09 -5.12
CA TRP A 62 -0.25 2.21 -5.45
C TRP A 62 0.22 1.14 -6.44
N MET A 63 -0.27 -0.09 -6.28
CA MET A 63 0.01 -1.18 -7.22
C MET A 63 -0.58 -0.88 -8.60
N GLU A 64 -1.83 -0.44 -8.67
CA GLU A 64 -2.48 -0.02 -9.94
C GLU A 64 -1.68 1.08 -10.65
N GLN A 65 -1.29 2.13 -9.93
CA GLN A 65 -0.47 3.22 -10.48
C GLN A 65 0.91 2.75 -10.94
N THR A 66 1.48 1.75 -10.25
CA THR A 66 2.76 1.17 -10.64
C THR A 66 2.65 0.44 -11.97
N GLU A 67 1.58 -0.32 -12.20
CA GLU A 67 1.37 -1.01 -13.47
C GLU A 67 1.07 -0.04 -14.62
N LEU A 68 0.25 1.00 -14.38
CA LEU A 68 0.02 2.06 -15.37
C LEU A 68 1.32 2.76 -15.78
N ARG A 69 2.14 3.16 -14.79
CA ARG A 69 3.45 3.78 -15.05
C ARG A 69 4.36 2.86 -15.87
N ARG A 70 4.40 1.56 -15.56
CA ARG A 70 5.22 0.58 -16.30
C ARG A 70 4.77 0.46 -17.75
N GLY A 71 3.47 0.44 -18.01
CA GLY A 71 2.91 0.43 -19.36
C GLY A 71 3.38 1.64 -20.17
N VAL A 72 3.16 2.84 -19.66
CA VAL A 72 3.58 4.09 -20.32
C VAL A 72 5.10 4.14 -20.51
N GLN A 73 5.88 3.71 -19.52
CA GLN A 73 7.33 3.66 -19.63
C GLN A 73 7.79 2.74 -20.76
N ALA A 74 7.19 1.55 -20.89
CA ALA A 74 7.53 0.61 -21.95
C ALA A 74 7.18 1.18 -23.34
N GLU A 75 6.06 1.88 -23.47
CA GLU A 75 5.65 2.54 -24.71
C GLU A 75 6.61 3.67 -25.08
N VAL A 76 6.98 4.53 -24.13
CA VAL A 76 7.97 5.60 -24.34
C VAL A 76 9.31 5.00 -24.78
N ASP A 77 9.78 3.95 -24.10
CA ASP A 77 11.04 3.29 -24.47
C ASP A 77 10.99 2.69 -25.87
N ALA A 78 9.86 2.11 -26.28
CA ALA A 78 9.66 1.59 -27.63
C ALA A 78 9.72 2.70 -28.69
N LEU A 79 8.97 3.78 -28.49
CA LEU A 79 8.94 4.94 -29.38
C LEU A 79 10.32 5.60 -29.49
N CYS A 80 11.04 5.76 -28.38
CA CYS A 80 12.40 6.29 -28.39
C CYS A 80 13.37 5.39 -29.16
N ARG A 81 13.20 4.06 -29.10
CA ARG A 81 14.02 3.12 -29.89
C ARG A 81 13.72 3.25 -31.38
N GLU A 82 12.46 3.38 -31.76
CA GLU A 82 12.06 3.58 -33.16
C GLU A 82 12.58 4.91 -33.69
N ALA A 83 12.37 6.00 -32.96
CA ALA A 83 12.90 7.32 -33.30
C ALA A 83 14.43 7.28 -33.45
N ARG A 84 15.14 6.62 -32.53
CA ARG A 84 16.60 6.44 -32.61
C ARG A 84 17.01 5.71 -33.89
N LYS A 85 16.29 4.66 -34.30
CA LYS A 85 16.58 3.94 -35.55
C LYS A 85 16.41 4.87 -36.76
N MET A 86 15.33 5.64 -36.82
CA MET A 86 15.08 6.56 -37.93
C MET A 86 16.12 7.67 -38.00
N VAL A 87 16.51 8.25 -36.86
CA VAL A 87 17.59 9.25 -36.79
C VAL A 87 18.91 8.68 -37.33
N LYS A 88 19.26 7.43 -36.97
CA LYS A 88 20.48 6.77 -37.46
C LYS A 88 20.45 6.47 -38.96
N VAL A 89 19.27 6.30 -39.55
CA VAL A 89 19.10 6.05 -40.99
C VAL A 89 19.22 7.35 -41.79
N GLU A 90 18.59 8.42 -41.31
CA GLU A 90 18.45 9.67 -42.06
C GLU A 90 19.64 10.61 -41.90
N LEU A 91 20.22 10.67 -40.70
CA LEU A 91 21.18 11.71 -40.34
C LEU A 91 22.61 11.16 -40.16
N PRO A 92 23.63 11.97 -40.50
CA PRO A 92 25.02 11.57 -40.36
C PRO A 92 25.42 11.47 -38.88
N PRO A 93 26.37 10.60 -38.51
CA PRO A 93 26.62 10.24 -37.13
C PRO A 93 27.09 11.38 -36.21
N GLU A 94 27.66 12.43 -36.77
CA GLU A 94 28.08 13.65 -36.07
C GLU A 94 26.89 14.40 -35.44
N SER A 95 25.70 14.28 -36.03
CA SER A 95 24.47 14.93 -35.56
C SER A 95 23.69 14.12 -34.51
N TRP A 96 24.03 12.84 -34.31
CA TRP A 96 23.30 11.93 -33.42
C TRP A 96 23.32 12.37 -31.95
N ARG A 97 24.36 13.09 -31.54
CA ARG A 97 24.51 13.60 -30.17
C ARG A 97 23.40 14.57 -29.77
N GLU A 98 22.82 15.30 -30.73
CA GLU A 98 21.69 16.21 -30.51
C GLU A 98 20.41 15.46 -30.08
N PHE A 99 20.29 14.19 -30.46
CA PHE A 99 19.17 13.31 -30.11
C PHE A 99 19.46 12.44 -28.87
N GLY A 100 20.52 12.75 -28.12
CA GLY A 100 20.94 11.98 -26.95
C GLY A 100 21.47 10.58 -27.29
N ILE A 101 21.90 10.35 -28.54
CA ILE A 101 22.50 9.09 -28.98
C ILE A 101 24.01 9.21 -28.79
N THR A 102 24.53 8.50 -27.79
CA THR A 102 25.97 8.41 -27.47
C THR A 102 26.46 6.97 -27.65
N ASP A 103 26.10 6.34 -28.77
CA ASP A 103 26.78 5.11 -29.20
C ASP A 103 28.28 5.43 -29.30
N ARG A 104 29.13 4.66 -28.60
CA ARG A 104 30.58 4.75 -28.81
C ARG A 104 30.85 4.31 -30.24
N PHE A 105 31.33 5.25 -31.07
CA PHE A 105 32.05 4.95 -32.30
C PHE A 105 33.25 4.06 -32.01
#